data_AF-A0AAF0U7V4-F1
#
_entry.id   AF-A0AAF0U7V4-F1
#
_cell.length_a   1.000
_cell.length_b   1.000
_cell.length_c   1.000
_cell.angle_alpha   90.00
_cell.angle_beta   90.00
_cell.angle_gamma   90.00
#
_symmetry.space_group_name_H-M   'P 1'
#
loop_
_entity.id
_entity.type
_entity.pdbx_description
1 polymer ?
#
loop_
_entity_poly.entity_id
_entity_poly.type
_entity_poly.pdbx_seq_one_letter_code
_entity_poly.pdbx_strand_id
1 'polypeptide(L)'
;MEDTTQLLPILAVHFHNDLGLATANTLAGICVGVRQVDLTINGIGERAENASLEEIVMAIKCRGEEVLGGVYTGINTKHIFTTSNMICIYILYLLKINYAYNNIVIYTKKESKSYKLGQREYLIKIMNDTT
;
A
#
# COMPACT_ATOMS: atom_id res chain seq x y z
N MET A 1 -16.44 -32.41 18.45
CA MET A 1 -16.80 -31.94 17.11
C MET A 1 -15.51 -31.64 16.40
N GLU A 2 -15.25 -32.32 15.30
CA GLU A 2 -14.07 -32.08 14.46
C GLU A 2 -14.20 -30.68 13.85
N ASP A 3 -13.11 -29.91 13.84
CA ASP A 3 -13.10 -28.52 13.36
C ASP A 3 -13.30 -28.49 11.84
N THR A 4 -14.56 -28.47 11.41
CA THR A 4 -14.95 -28.45 9.99
C THR A 4 -14.52 -27.17 9.26
N THR A 5 -14.00 -26.15 9.96
CA THR A 5 -13.52 -24.93 9.30
C THR A 5 -12.30 -25.17 8.39
N GLN A 6 -11.55 -26.26 8.60
CA GLN A 6 -10.44 -26.64 7.72
C GLN A 6 -10.87 -27.36 6.43
N LEU A 7 -12.14 -27.74 6.31
CA LEU A 7 -12.69 -28.44 5.13
C LEU A 7 -13.45 -27.50 4.19
N LEU A 8 -13.79 -26.29 4.63
CA LEU A 8 -14.48 -25.29 3.81
C LEU A 8 -13.48 -24.44 3.03
N PRO A 9 -13.80 -24.07 1.78
CA PRO A 9 -12.94 -23.16 1.02
C PRO A 9 -12.82 -21.81 1.72
N ILE A 10 -11.61 -21.27 1.73
CA ILE A 10 -11.34 -19.95 2.29
C ILE A 10 -12.02 -18.91 1.38
N LEU A 11 -12.88 -18.07 1.97
CA LEU A 11 -13.46 -16.95 1.24
C LEU A 11 -12.38 -15.88 1.00
N ALA A 12 -12.26 -15.45 -0.26
CA ALA A 12 -11.36 -14.41 -0.71
C ALA A 12 -12.14 -13.23 -1.31
N VAL A 13 -11.60 -12.02 -1.16
CA VAL A 13 -12.15 -10.80 -1.78
C VAL A 13 -11.07 -10.01 -2.51
N HIS A 14 -11.47 -9.37 -3.59
CA HIS A 14 -10.66 -8.46 -4.39
C HIS A 14 -11.51 -7.24 -4.71
N PHE A 15 -11.05 -6.06 -4.31
CA PHE A 15 -11.75 -4.80 -4.55
C PHE A 15 -10.87 -3.83 -5.33
N HIS A 16 -11.46 -3.23 -6.36
CA HIS A 16 -10.88 -2.11 -7.08
C HIS A 16 -11.22 -0.77 -6.40
N ASN A 17 -10.37 0.23 -6.60
CA ASN A 17 -10.43 1.51 -5.88
C ASN A 17 -11.03 2.66 -6.70
N ASP A 18 -11.90 2.36 -7.67
CA ASP A 18 -12.56 3.34 -8.56
C ASP A 18 -13.25 4.51 -7.86
N LEU A 19 -13.77 4.26 -6.64
CA LEU A 19 -14.46 5.24 -5.83
C LEU A 19 -13.72 5.59 -4.54
N GLY A 20 -12.46 5.18 -4.38
CA GLY A 20 -11.70 5.39 -3.15
C GLY A 20 -12.17 4.52 -1.95
N LEU A 21 -12.86 3.41 -2.22
CA LEU A 21 -13.48 2.55 -1.19
C LEU A 21 -12.88 1.15 -1.09
N ALA A 22 -11.84 0.81 -1.87
CA ALA A 22 -11.32 -0.56 -1.90
C ALA A 22 -10.82 -1.03 -0.53
N THR A 23 -10.08 -0.17 0.17
CA THR A 23 -9.56 -0.46 1.51
C THR A 23 -10.70 -0.66 2.53
N ALA A 24 -11.71 0.21 2.50
CA ALA A 24 -12.87 0.12 3.38
C ALA A 24 -13.69 -1.16 3.12
N ASN A 25 -13.94 -1.49 1.86
CA ASN A 25 -14.66 -2.71 1.47
C ASN A 25 -13.89 -3.98 1.86
N THR A 26 -12.56 -3.95 1.74
CA THR A 26 -11.70 -5.06 2.15
C THR A 26 -11.77 -5.28 3.66
N LEU A 27 -11.66 -4.22 4.46
CA LEU A 27 -11.80 -4.29 5.93
C LEU A 27 -13.20 -4.78 6.33
N ALA A 28 -14.25 -4.31 5.65
CA ALA A 28 -15.61 -4.79 5.86
C ALA A 28 -15.72 -6.30 5.59
N GLY A 29 -15.09 -6.81 4.50
CA GLY A 29 -15.00 -8.24 4.23
C GLY A 29 -14.33 -9.01 5.36
N ILE A 30 -13.20 -8.50 5.88
CA ILE A 30 -12.48 -9.12 7.00
C ILE A 30 -13.37 -9.23 8.25
N CYS A 31 -14.12 -8.17 8.57
CA CYS A 31 -15.08 -8.14 9.68
C CYS A 31 -16.18 -9.20 9.54
N VAL A 32 -16.62 -9.49 8.31
CA VAL A 32 -17.66 -10.49 8.02
C VAL A 32 -17.12 -11.93 8.02
N GLY A 33 -15.79 -12.12 8.10
CA GLY A 33 -15.18 -13.45 8.21
C GLY A 33 -14.28 -13.84 7.04
N VAL A 34 -14.05 -12.95 6.07
CA VAL A 34 -13.06 -13.18 5.00
C VAL A 34 -11.66 -13.33 5.60
N ARG A 35 -10.89 -14.30 5.11
CA ARG A 35 -9.52 -14.58 5.62
C ARG A 35 -8.44 -14.53 4.53
N GLN A 36 -8.83 -14.32 3.27
CA GLN A 36 -7.92 -14.04 2.17
C GLN A 36 -8.34 -12.73 1.48
N VAL A 37 -7.37 -11.85 1.24
CA VAL A 37 -7.60 -10.55 0.60
C VAL A 37 -6.54 -10.34 -0.46
N ASP A 38 -6.97 -9.99 -1.67
CA ASP A 38 -6.06 -9.70 -2.78
C ASP A 38 -5.73 -8.21 -2.80
N LEU A 39 -4.46 -7.90 -2.57
CA LEU A 39 -3.95 -6.55 -2.38
C LEU A 39 -2.74 -6.30 -3.27
N THR A 40 -2.45 -5.03 -3.51
CA THR A 40 -1.25 -4.61 -4.25
C THR A 40 -0.49 -3.56 -3.47
N ILE A 41 0.84 -3.61 -3.54
CA ILE A 41 1.69 -2.57 -2.95
C ILE A 41 1.45 -1.26 -3.67
N ASN A 42 1.30 -0.16 -2.93
CA ASN A 42 0.96 1.17 -3.46
C ASN A 42 -0.39 1.21 -4.20
N GLY A 43 -1.26 0.20 -4.03
CA GLY A 43 -2.54 0.14 -4.74
C GLY A 43 -2.42 -0.03 -6.27
N ILE A 44 -1.26 -0.38 -6.81
CA ILE A 44 -1.06 -0.41 -8.27
C ILE A 44 -2.00 -1.42 -8.96
N GLY A 45 -2.67 -0.97 -10.02
CA GLY A 45 -3.55 -1.80 -10.84
C GLY A 45 -3.73 -1.23 -12.25
N GLU A 46 -4.43 -1.96 -13.13
CA GLU A 46 -4.63 -1.58 -14.53
C GLU A 46 -5.48 -0.31 -14.73
N ARG A 47 -6.31 0.06 -13.73
CA ARG A 47 -7.28 1.17 -13.81
C ARG A 47 -7.22 2.05 -12.55
N ALA A 48 -8.33 2.25 -11.85
CA ALA A 48 -8.42 3.14 -10.71
C ALA A 48 -7.88 2.49 -9.42
N GLU A 49 -6.73 1.82 -9.53
CA GLU A 49 -6.01 1.20 -8.43
C GLU A 49 -6.77 0.02 -7.76
N ASN A 50 -6.07 -0.73 -6.92
CA ASN A 50 -6.61 -1.81 -6.09
C ASN A 50 -6.52 -1.41 -4.61
N ALA A 51 -7.09 -2.22 -3.73
CA ALA A 51 -6.85 -2.09 -2.29
C ALA A 51 -5.34 -2.14 -1.97
N SER A 52 -4.90 -1.15 -1.20
CA SER A 52 -3.51 -0.97 -0.81
C SER A 52 -3.09 -2.01 0.24
N LEU A 53 -1.99 -2.73 -0.02
CA LEU A 53 -1.40 -3.67 0.93
C LEU A 53 -1.05 -2.98 2.25
N GLU A 54 -0.34 -1.86 2.16
CA GLU A 54 0.15 -1.11 3.31
C GLU A 54 -0.98 -0.58 4.19
N GLU A 55 -2.07 -0.08 3.61
CA GLU A 55 -3.21 0.40 4.37
C GLU A 55 -3.89 -0.73 5.16
N ILE A 56 -4.16 -1.86 4.50
CA ILE A 56 -4.82 -3.00 5.15
C ILE A 56 -3.93 -3.63 6.22
N VAL A 57 -2.64 -3.83 5.92
CA VAL A 57 -1.71 -4.41 6.89
C VAL A 57 -1.53 -3.51 8.10
N MET A 58 -1.46 -2.18 7.90
CA MET A 58 -1.36 -1.25 9.02
C MET A 58 -2.67 -1.15 9.80
N ALA A 59 -3.82 -1.19 9.15
CA ALA A 59 -5.12 -1.24 9.82
C ALA A 59 -5.24 -2.48 10.72
N ILE A 60 -4.88 -3.67 10.20
CA ILE A 60 -4.84 -4.91 10.98
C ILE A 60 -3.80 -4.82 12.11
N LYS A 61 -2.61 -4.27 11.84
CA LYS A 61 -1.58 -4.14 12.87
C LYS A 61 -2.00 -3.22 14.03
N CYS A 62 -2.70 -2.14 13.72
CA CYS A 62 -3.11 -1.13 14.70
C CYS A 62 -4.43 -1.46 15.42
N ARG A 63 -5.37 -2.14 14.74
CA ARG A 63 -6.74 -2.35 15.23
C ARG A 63 -7.24 -3.79 15.10
N GLY A 64 -6.36 -4.72 14.73
CA GLY A 64 -6.67 -6.14 14.51
C GLY A 64 -7.29 -6.83 15.72
N GLU A 65 -6.67 -6.62 16.88
CA GLU A 65 -7.09 -7.23 18.14
C GLU A 65 -8.41 -6.66 18.66
N GLU A 66 -8.53 -5.33 18.72
CA GLU A 66 -9.66 -4.64 19.36
C GLU A 66 -10.90 -4.52 18.47
N VAL A 67 -10.73 -4.24 17.17
CA VAL A 67 -11.84 -3.80 16.29
C VAL A 67 -12.16 -4.84 15.23
N LEU A 68 -11.16 -5.57 14.74
CA LEU A 68 -11.30 -6.49 13.61
C LEU A 68 -11.43 -7.96 14.04
N GLY A 69 -11.73 -8.21 15.32
CA GLY A 69 -12.05 -9.56 15.81
C GLY A 69 -10.82 -10.47 16.00
N GLY A 70 -9.69 -9.93 16.44
CA GLY A 70 -8.48 -10.71 16.72
C GLY A 70 -7.68 -11.12 15.48
N VAL A 71 -7.93 -10.50 14.32
CA VAL A 71 -7.21 -10.81 13.09
C VAL A 71 -5.77 -10.29 13.14
N TYR A 72 -4.86 -11.04 12.54
CA TYR A 72 -3.46 -10.68 12.43
C TYR A 72 -2.92 -11.06 11.06
N THR A 73 -1.79 -10.46 10.68
CA THR A 73 -1.01 -10.87 9.51
C THR A 73 0.42 -11.18 9.93
N GLY A 74 1.07 -12.09 9.19
CA GLY A 74 2.51 -12.38 9.35
C GLY A 74 3.44 -11.38 8.65
N ILE A 75 2.90 -10.26 8.14
CA ILE A 75 3.68 -9.32 7.34
C ILE A 75 4.59 -8.49 8.23
N ASN A 76 5.88 -8.47 7.91
CA ASN A 76 6.85 -7.62 8.59
C ASN A 76 6.72 -6.18 8.10
N THR A 77 6.05 -5.35 8.89
CA THR A 77 5.74 -3.95 8.55
C THR A 77 6.96 -3.07 8.36
N LYS A 78 8.14 -3.46 8.89
CA LYS A 78 9.40 -2.72 8.70
C LYS A 78 9.85 -2.65 7.24
N HIS A 79 9.41 -3.60 6.40
CA HIS A 79 9.79 -3.64 4.99
C HIS A 79 8.81 -2.95 4.05
N ILE A 80 7.62 -2.56 4.53
CA ILE A 80 6.56 -1.96 3.69
C ILE A 80 7.10 -0.75 2.91
N PHE A 81 7.76 0.18 3.60
CA PHE A 81 8.31 1.38 2.96
C PHE A 81 9.39 1.06 1.93
N THR A 82 10.32 0.16 2.25
CA THR A 82 11.40 -0.25 1.34
C THR A 82 10.84 -0.91 0.08
N THR A 83 9.84 -1.78 0.22
CA THR A 83 9.21 -2.47 -0.90
C THR A 83 8.39 -1.51 -1.76
N SER A 84 7.63 -0.60 -1.14
CA SER A 84 6.94 0.49 -1.83
C SER A 84 7.90 1.32 -2.69
N ASN A 85 9.02 1.75 -2.11
CA ASN A 85 10.03 2.54 -2.81
C ASN A 85 10.69 1.76 -3.96
N MET A 86 10.98 0.48 -3.76
CA MET A 86 11.53 -0.38 -4.80
C MET A 86 10.60 -0.46 -6.02
N ILE A 87 9.29 -0.59 -5.79
CA ILE A 87 8.29 -0.66 -6.87
C ILE A 87 8.18 0.68 -7.59
N CYS A 88 8.15 1.80 -6.87
CA CYS A 88 8.19 3.13 -7.49
C CYS A 88 9.40 3.30 -8.41
N ILE A 89 10.61 2.95 -7.93
CA ILE A 89 11.84 3.03 -8.73
C ILE A 89 11.76 2.12 -9.96
N TYR A 90 11.24 0.91 -9.79
CA TYR A 90 11.13 -0.05 -10.88
C TYR A 90 10.15 0.41 -11.97
N ILE A 91 8.99 0.94 -11.59
CA ILE A 91 8.02 1.51 -12.54
C ILE A 91 8.63 2.69 -13.28
N LEU A 92 9.32 3.60 -12.59
CA LEU A 92 10.02 4.73 -13.22
C LEU A 92 11.08 4.25 -14.22
N TYR A 93 11.78 3.17 -13.91
CA TYR A 93 12.75 2.56 -14.82
C TYR A 93 12.09 1.93 -16.06
N LEU A 94 11.02 1.14 -15.86
CA LEU A 94 10.27 0.49 -16.94
C LEU A 94 9.62 1.47 -17.89
N LEU A 95 9.10 2.58 -17.36
CA LEU A 95 8.44 3.59 -18.17
C LEU A 95 9.40 4.28 -19.13
N LYS A 96 10.74 4.27 -18.94
CA LYS A 96 11.77 4.78 -19.89
C LYS A 96 11.36 6.04 -20.68
N ILE A 97 10.57 6.93 -20.07
CA ILE A 97 9.90 8.03 -20.77
C ILE A 97 10.54 9.35 -20.34
N ASN A 98 11.01 10.06 -21.36
CA ASN A 98 11.33 11.48 -21.37
C ASN A 98 10.12 12.35 -21.02
N TYR A 99 9.62 12.31 -19.78
CA TYR A 99 8.83 13.42 -19.24
C TYR A 99 9.55 14.03 -18.05
N ALA A 100 10.26 15.11 -18.36
CA ALA A 100 10.54 16.17 -17.43
C ALA A 100 9.21 16.91 -17.14
N TYR A 101 8.37 16.37 -16.27
CA TYR A 101 7.32 17.12 -15.54
C TYR A 101 7.20 16.43 -14.18
N ASN A 102 7.97 16.89 -13.19
CA ASN A 102 7.64 17.92 -12.22
C ASN A 102 6.62 17.46 -11.18
N ASN A 103 7.13 17.39 -9.94
CA ASN A 103 6.44 17.25 -8.65
C ASN A 103 6.17 15.82 -8.18
N ILE A 104 7.24 15.04 -8.02
CA ILE A 104 7.29 14.03 -6.96
C ILE A 104 7.42 14.80 -5.62
N VAL A 105 6.29 14.99 -4.92
CA VAL A 105 6.28 15.54 -3.56
C VAL A 105 6.42 14.38 -2.59
N ILE A 106 7.64 14.18 -2.07
CA ILE A 106 7.92 13.20 -1.01
C ILE A 106 7.93 13.95 0.32
N TYR A 107 6.96 13.64 1.19
CA TYR A 107 6.93 14.15 2.55
C TYR A 107 7.84 13.30 3.44
N THR A 108 8.91 13.88 3.96
CA THR A 108 9.75 13.29 5.00
C THR A 108 10.33 14.36 5.90
N LYS A 109 10.50 14.06 7.19
CA LYS A 109 10.79 15.06 8.21
C LYS A 109 12.17 15.70 7.97
N LYS A 110 12.13 16.99 7.62
CA LYS A 110 13.15 18.04 7.82
C LYS A 110 14.53 17.73 7.23
N GLU A 111 14.70 17.88 5.91
CA GLU A 111 15.93 18.39 5.24
C GLU A 111 15.85 18.27 3.71
N SER A 112 16.21 19.33 2.98
CA SER A 112 16.37 19.28 1.52
C SER A 112 17.72 18.66 1.16
N LYS A 113 17.72 17.61 0.31
CA LYS A 113 18.94 17.02 -0.28
C LYS A 113 18.88 17.06 -1.80
N SER A 114 19.99 17.44 -2.43
CA SER A 114 20.19 17.28 -3.86
C SER A 114 20.77 15.91 -4.16
N TYR A 115 20.25 15.26 -5.21
CA TYR A 115 20.74 13.96 -5.66
C TYR A 115 21.11 14.04 -7.14
N LYS A 116 22.31 13.54 -7.49
CA LYS A 116 22.71 13.36 -8.89
C LYS A 116 22.38 11.95 -9.34
N LEU A 117 21.63 11.84 -10.43
CA LEU A 117 21.46 10.59 -11.17
C LEU A 117 21.87 10.84 -12.62
N GLY A 118 23.05 10.34 -13.00
CA GLY A 118 23.68 10.66 -14.29
C GLY A 118 24.15 12.11 -14.37
N GLN A 119 23.98 12.76 -15.53
CA GLN A 119 24.39 14.17 -15.75
C GLN A 119 23.37 15.21 -15.26
N ARG A 120 22.31 14.81 -14.54
CA ARG A 120 21.25 15.72 -14.07
C ARG A 120 21.22 15.81 -12.54
N GLU A 121 21.06 17.02 -12.02
CA GLU A 121 20.80 17.30 -10.62
C GLU A 121 19.29 17.34 -10.36
N TYR A 122 18.84 16.57 -9.38
CA TYR A 122 17.46 16.58 -8.92
C TYR A 122 17.40 17.27 -7.57
N LEU A 123 16.54 18.28 -7.47
CA LEU A 123 16.32 19.05 -6.24
C LEU A 123 15.04 18.54 -5.58
N ILE A 124 15.17 17.73 -4.54
CA ILE A 124 14.03 17.23 -3.78
C ILE A 124 13.68 18.29 -2.74
N LYS A 125 12.61 19.05 -3.01
CA LYS A 125 12.11 20.08 -2.12
C LYS A 125 10.99 19.48 -1.27
N ILE A 126 11.29 19.26 0.00
CA ILE A 126 10.30 18.82 0.99
C ILE A 126 9.56 20.07 1.46
N MET A 127 8.28 20.19 1.11
CA MET A 127 7.42 21.25 1.63
C MET A 127 6.80 20.80 2.96
N ASN A 128 6.86 21.67 3.97
CA ASN A 128 6.10 21.47 5.20
C ASN A 128 4.66 21.89 4.93
N ASP A 129 3.70 21.00 5.14
CA ASP A 129 2.33 21.41 5.42
C ASP A 129 2.30 22.05 6.80
N THR A 130 2.34 23.37 6.84
CA THR A 130 1.87 24.16 7.96
C THR A 130 1.02 25.26 7.37
N THR A 131 -0.31 25.14 7.55
CA THR A 131 -1.34 26.19 7.54
C THR A 131 -1.15 27.38 6.60
#